data_AF-A0A816CIV5-F1
#
_entry.id   AF-A0A816CIV5-F1
#
_cell.length_a   1.000
_cell.length_b   1.000
_cell.length_c   1.000
_cell.angle_alpha   90.00
_cell.angle_beta   90.00
_cell.angle_gamma   90.00
#
_symmetry.space_group_name_H-M   'P 1'
#
loop_
_entity.id
_entity.type
_entity.pdbx_description
1 polymer ?
#
loop_
_entity_poly.entity_id
_entity_poly.type
_entity_poly.pdbx_seq_one_letter_code
_entity_poly.pdbx_strand_id
1 'polypeptide(L)'
;MKMMSLKFLLIIGILITITYARCPIAEDSKEILKCVASFQSVLLGAFKQDVEKICDGAADVAACLSTEISECVAEQLGQTAFNKVKQLVENCCPVIDSANCSIHKIASSLGHCFAADSLVTLVNGKQKQIIELQSGDKILAYDDKTNKIIPTNVLTMLDYQPNQYAVFKQLTTISGRQISLTPSHLLPTDIHGYIMAKNVRIGMNIYIINDDGALITETISNVIDIVKQGYVAPLTQQGTLIVNNIAASCYATIDNHNLAHTVLAPMRWWYDLFEEIKESNKIIGIHWFPNILYKMTTFFIPSIIQN
;
A
#
# COMPACT_ATOMS: atom_id res chain seq x y z
N MET A 1 -27.04 16.97 16.96
CA MET A 1 -28.30 16.38 16.44
C MET A 1 -28.79 16.90 15.07
N LYS A 2 -28.02 17.69 14.29
CA LYS A 2 -28.35 18.03 12.88
C LYS A 2 -27.26 17.69 11.83
N MET A 3 -26.04 17.34 12.25
CA MET A 3 -24.94 16.93 11.34
C MET A 3 -24.93 15.42 11.00
N MET A 4 -25.75 14.61 11.69
CA MET A 4 -25.69 13.15 11.60
C MET A 4 -26.58 12.56 10.49
N SER A 5 -27.61 13.29 10.01
CA SER A 5 -28.52 12.76 8.98
C SER A 5 -27.96 12.84 7.55
N LEU A 6 -27.15 13.85 7.23
CA LEU A 6 -26.59 14.03 5.89
C LEU A 6 -25.45 13.04 5.59
N LYS A 7 -24.66 12.68 6.61
CA LYS A 7 -23.64 11.62 6.51
C LYS A 7 -24.29 10.25 6.32
N PHE A 8 -25.48 10.05 6.89
CA PHE A 8 -26.25 8.81 6.84
C PHE A 8 -26.88 8.54 5.47
N LEU A 9 -27.47 9.57 4.85
CA LEU A 9 -28.00 9.50 3.48
C LEU A 9 -26.93 9.18 2.45
N LEU A 10 -25.69 9.62 2.70
CA LEU A 10 -24.55 9.34 1.84
C LEU A 10 -24.12 7.87 1.90
N ILE A 11 -24.22 7.23 3.07
CA ILE A 11 -23.96 5.80 3.26
C ILE A 11 -25.02 4.99 2.49
N ILE A 12 -26.29 5.39 2.54
CA ILE A 12 -27.37 4.75 1.75
C ILE A 12 -27.13 4.91 0.25
N GLY A 13 -26.63 6.07 -0.20
CA GLY A 13 -26.23 6.27 -1.60
C GLY A 13 -25.10 5.33 -2.02
N ILE A 14 -24.04 5.24 -1.20
CA ILE A 14 -22.90 4.33 -1.40
C ILE A 14 -23.36 2.86 -1.46
N LEU A 15 -24.30 2.46 -0.58
CA LEU A 15 -24.88 1.12 -0.50
C LEU A 15 -25.61 0.72 -1.80
N ILE A 16 -26.38 1.65 -2.39
CA ILE A 16 -27.10 1.41 -3.64
C ILE A 16 -26.12 1.27 -4.81
N THR A 17 -25.06 2.10 -4.84
CA THR A 17 -24.05 2.07 -5.91
C THR A 17 -23.28 0.75 -5.92
N ILE A 18 -22.84 0.24 -4.76
CA ILE A 18 -22.10 -1.04 -4.67
C ILE A 18 -23.00 -2.22 -5.09
N THR A 19 -24.28 -2.22 -4.70
CA THR A 19 -25.20 -3.34 -5.01
C THR A 19 -25.57 -3.41 -6.49
N TYR A 20 -25.54 -2.28 -7.21
CA TYR A 20 -25.85 -2.19 -8.64
C TYR A 20 -24.59 -2.11 -9.54
N ALA A 21 -23.40 -1.97 -8.97
CA ALA A 21 -22.14 -2.05 -9.69
C ALA A 21 -21.90 -3.50 -10.15
N ARG A 22 -21.82 -3.73 -11.46
CA ARG A 22 -21.41 -5.02 -12.04
C ARG A 22 -19.90 -5.22 -11.88
N CYS A 23 -19.41 -5.27 -10.64
CA CYS A 23 -18.00 -5.58 -10.36
C CYS A 23 -17.71 -7.04 -10.76
N PRO A 24 -16.59 -7.34 -11.46
CA PRO A 24 -16.18 -8.71 -11.73
C PRO A 24 -15.85 -9.40 -10.40
N ILE A 25 -16.59 -10.45 -10.11
CA ILE A 25 -16.52 -11.21 -8.85
C ILE A 25 -15.27 -12.09 -8.89
N ALA A 26 -14.33 -11.89 -7.95
CA ALA A 26 -13.31 -12.90 -7.66
C ALA A 26 -13.99 -14.16 -7.12
N GLU A 27 -13.47 -15.34 -7.46
CA GLU A 27 -14.14 -16.66 -7.42
C GLU A 27 -14.76 -17.12 -6.07
N ASP A 28 -14.60 -16.42 -4.94
CA ASP A 28 -15.14 -16.86 -3.65
C ASP A 28 -16.42 -16.11 -3.21
N SER A 29 -17.56 -16.69 -3.58
CA SER A 29 -18.92 -16.21 -3.21
C SER A 29 -19.18 -16.08 -1.69
N LYS A 30 -18.37 -16.71 -0.83
CA LYS A 30 -18.58 -16.68 0.63
C LYS A 30 -18.12 -15.39 1.28
N GLU A 31 -17.09 -14.76 0.74
CA GLU A 31 -16.48 -13.56 1.32
C GLU A 31 -17.30 -12.29 1.01
N ILE A 32 -17.94 -12.23 -0.17
CA ILE A 32 -18.95 -11.21 -0.50
C ILE A 32 -20.16 -11.28 0.44
N LEU A 33 -20.59 -12.49 0.81
CA LEU A 33 -21.70 -12.66 1.76
C LEU A 33 -21.37 -12.07 3.14
N LYS A 34 -20.09 -12.16 3.56
CA LYS A 34 -19.61 -11.53 4.79
C LYS A 34 -19.63 -10.01 4.67
N CYS A 35 -19.17 -9.46 3.55
CA CYS A 35 -19.28 -8.03 3.28
C CYS A 35 -20.73 -7.53 3.40
N VAL A 36 -21.67 -8.18 2.70
CA VAL A 36 -23.11 -7.86 2.71
C VAL A 36 -23.70 -7.97 4.13
N ALA A 37 -23.33 -9.01 4.88
CA ALA A 37 -23.78 -9.21 6.26
C ALA A 37 -23.24 -8.14 7.22
N SER A 38 -21.99 -7.69 7.03
CA SER A 38 -21.40 -6.60 7.79
C SER A 38 -22.13 -5.28 7.56
N PHE A 39 -22.64 -5.01 6.35
CA PHE A 39 -23.48 -3.83 6.08
C PHE A 39 -24.85 -3.89 6.81
N GLN A 40 -25.45 -5.08 6.96
CA GLN A 40 -26.69 -5.25 7.75
C GLN A 40 -26.49 -4.90 9.22
N SER A 41 -25.32 -5.22 9.79
CA SER A 41 -25.00 -4.92 11.19
C SER A 41 -24.93 -3.41 11.47
N VAL A 42 -24.35 -2.61 10.55
CA VAL A 42 -24.30 -1.14 10.63
C VAL A 42 -25.71 -0.54 10.60
N LEU A 43 -26.57 -1.02 9.70
CA LEU A 43 -27.95 -0.54 9.56
C LEU A 43 -28.79 -0.85 10.80
N LEU A 44 -28.65 -2.05 11.36
CA LEU A 44 -29.32 -2.46 12.58
C LEU A 44 -28.84 -1.67 13.80
N GLY A 45 -27.52 -1.45 13.91
CA GLY A 45 -26.94 -0.61 14.96
C GLY A 45 -27.48 0.82 14.89
N ALA A 46 -27.55 1.40 13.69
CA ALA A 46 -28.07 2.74 13.50
C ALA A 46 -29.56 2.88 13.80
N PHE A 47 -30.37 1.90 13.42
CA PHE A 47 -31.79 1.87 13.77
C PHE A 47 -32.01 1.81 15.29
N LYS A 48 -31.14 1.09 16.00
CA LYS A 48 -31.17 0.96 17.46
C LYS A 48 -30.38 2.05 18.20
N GLN A 49 -29.75 2.98 17.49
CA GLN A 49 -28.82 3.98 18.04
C GLN A 49 -27.71 3.37 18.92
N ASP A 50 -27.28 2.16 18.56
CA ASP A 50 -26.27 1.37 19.26
C ASP A 50 -24.89 1.70 18.67
N VAL A 51 -24.16 2.58 19.37
CA VAL A 51 -22.89 3.14 18.90
C VAL A 51 -21.81 2.05 18.75
N GLU A 52 -21.81 1.04 19.61
CA GLU A 52 -20.85 -0.06 19.58
C GLU A 52 -21.06 -0.91 18.32
N LYS A 53 -22.31 -1.31 18.02
CA LYS A 53 -22.64 -2.05 16.80
C LYS A 53 -22.42 -1.26 15.51
N ILE A 54 -22.63 0.07 15.54
CA ILE A 54 -22.34 0.94 14.40
C ILE A 54 -20.83 0.94 14.13
N CYS A 55 -20.03 1.04 15.17
CA CYS A 55 -18.58 1.09 15.05
C CYS A 55 -17.98 -0.27 14.65
N ASP A 56 -18.49 -1.39 15.17
CA ASP A 56 -18.10 -2.74 14.76
C ASP A 56 -18.42 -2.99 13.28
N GLY A 57 -19.66 -2.69 12.86
CA GLY A 57 -20.04 -2.87 11.46
C GLY A 57 -19.28 -1.93 10.51
N ALA A 58 -18.94 -0.72 10.94
CA ALA A 58 -18.13 0.20 10.13
C ALA A 58 -16.70 -0.33 9.93
N ALA A 59 -16.14 -1.00 10.95
CA ALA A 59 -14.83 -1.65 10.92
C ALA A 59 -14.80 -2.89 10.00
N ASP A 60 -15.92 -3.61 9.87
CA ASP A 60 -16.06 -4.74 8.96
C ASP A 60 -16.27 -4.30 7.49
N VAL A 61 -17.10 -3.28 7.26
CA VAL A 61 -17.28 -2.65 5.94
C VAL A 61 -15.96 -2.12 5.41
N ALA A 62 -15.21 -1.47 6.29
CA ALA A 62 -13.85 -1.03 6.10
C ALA A 62 -12.88 -2.14 5.65
N ALA A 63 -12.87 -3.27 6.37
CA ALA A 63 -12.04 -4.42 6.03
C ALA A 63 -12.40 -4.96 4.64
N CYS A 64 -13.70 -5.12 4.37
CA CYS A 64 -14.20 -5.56 3.06
C CYS A 64 -13.74 -4.66 1.90
N LEU A 65 -13.84 -3.33 2.06
CA LEU A 65 -13.39 -2.35 1.06
C LEU A 65 -11.88 -2.43 0.78
N SER A 66 -11.09 -2.87 1.77
CA SER A 66 -9.63 -2.90 1.70
C SER A 66 -9.05 -4.19 1.11
N THR A 67 -9.79 -5.31 1.14
CA THR A 67 -9.27 -6.63 0.77
C THR A 67 -9.80 -7.17 -0.55
N GLU A 68 -11.10 -6.98 -0.86
CA GLU A 68 -11.74 -7.75 -1.95
C GLU A 68 -12.38 -6.92 -3.05
N ILE A 69 -12.67 -5.63 -2.79
CA ILE A 69 -13.35 -4.74 -3.75
C ILE A 69 -12.56 -3.47 -4.05
N SER A 70 -11.29 -3.40 -3.64
CA SER A 70 -10.47 -2.19 -3.69
C SER A 70 -10.38 -1.56 -5.07
N GLU A 71 -10.41 -2.36 -6.15
CA GLU A 71 -10.35 -1.87 -7.53
C GLU A 71 -11.71 -1.36 -8.02
N CYS A 72 -12.80 -2.12 -7.87
CA CYS A 72 -14.12 -1.69 -8.34
C CYS A 72 -14.73 -0.54 -7.51
N VAL A 73 -14.52 -0.56 -6.19
CA VAL A 73 -15.09 0.44 -5.30
C VAL A 73 -14.29 1.74 -5.34
N ALA A 74 -12.98 1.68 -5.59
CA ALA A 74 -12.16 2.89 -5.84
C ALA A 74 -12.66 3.66 -7.08
N GLU A 75 -13.06 2.93 -8.12
CA GLU A 75 -13.56 3.48 -9.38
C GLU A 75 -14.99 4.05 -9.26
N GLN A 76 -15.88 3.40 -8.51
CA GLN A 76 -17.29 3.83 -8.42
C GLN A 76 -17.63 4.82 -7.29
N LEU A 77 -17.00 4.74 -6.12
CA LEU A 77 -17.37 5.58 -4.98
C LEU A 77 -16.63 6.91 -4.92
N GLY A 78 -15.49 7.01 -5.61
CA GLY A 78 -14.64 8.19 -5.60
C GLY A 78 -14.01 8.49 -4.23
N GLN A 79 -12.85 9.15 -4.25
CA GLN A 79 -12.03 9.44 -3.06
C GLN A 79 -12.78 10.12 -1.90
N THR A 80 -13.86 10.86 -2.21
CA THR A 80 -14.71 11.56 -1.23
C THR A 80 -15.51 10.61 -0.33
N ALA A 81 -15.99 9.48 -0.85
CA ALA A 81 -16.69 8.47 -0.04
C ALA A 81 -15.71 7.75 0.89
N PHE A 82 -14.53 7.40 0.38
CA PHE A 82 -13.46 6.77 1.16
C PHE A 82 -12.96 7.65 2.31
N ASN A 83 -12.75 8.94 2.07
CA ASN A 83 -12.36 9.87 3.12
C ASN A 83 -13.41 9.99 4.23
N LYS A 84 -14.70 9.81 3.89
CA LYS A 84 -15.80 9.83 4.87
C LYS A 84 -15.91 8.52 5.64
N VAL A 85 -15.66 7.38 4.99
CA VAL A 85 -15.56 6.08 5.68
C VAL A 85 -14.38 6.11 6.64
N LYS A 86 -13.19 6.54 6.18
CA LYS A 86 -12.00 6.74 7.02
C LYS A 86 -12.28 7.67 8.21
N GLN A 87 -12.92 8.81 8.00
CA GLN A 87 -13.25 9.76 9.06
C GLN A 87 -14.28 9.18 10.06
N LEU A 88 -15.29 8.44 9.59
CA LEU A 88 -16.28 7.80 10.47
C LEU A 88 -15.62 6.77 11.37
N VAL A 89 -14.76 5.97 10.75
CA VAL A 89 -13.93 4.94 11.36
C VAL A 89 -13.01 5.61 12.40
N GLU A 90 -12.17 6.59 12.07
CA GLU A 90 -11.32 7.31 13.04
C GLU A 90 -12.07 7.84 14.29
N ASN A 91 -13.34 8.24 14.15
CA ASN A 91 -14.17 8.69 15.26
C ASN A 91 -14.68 7.55 16.17
N CYS A 92 -14.61 6.30 15.74
CA CYS A 92 -15.06 5.11 16.46
C CYS A 92 -13.97 4.47 17.33
N CYS A 93 -12.67 4.69 17.07
CA CYS A 93 -11.58 4.10 17.88
C CYS A 93 -11.49 4.51 19.35
N PRO A 94 -12.01 5.66 19.81
CA PRO A 94 -12.09 5.94 21.23
C PRO A 94 -13.16 5.10 21.97
N VAL A 95 -14.07 4.48 21.21
CA VAL A 95 -15.28 3.81 21.73
C VAL A 95 -15.14 2.29 21.75
N ILE A 96 -14.40 1.72 20.80
CA ILE A 96 -14.05 0.29 20.76
C ILE A 96 -12.60 0.17 21.27
N ASP A 97 -12.33 -0.78 22.16
CA ASP A 97 -10.97 -1.10 22.62
C ASP A 97 -9.97 -1.07 21.45
N SER A 98 -8.96 -0.20 21.56
CA SER A 98 -8.03 0.18 20.49
C SER A 98 -7.32 -1.01 19.81
N ALA A 99 -7.25 -2.16 20.49
CA ALA A 99 -6.70 -3.40 19.95
C ALA A 99 -7.62 -4.09 18.91
N ASN A 100 -8.94 -3.92 19.00
CA ASN A 100 -9.94 -4.49 18.09
C ASN A 100 -10.42 -3.52 17.00
N CYS A 101 -9.89 -2.30 17.00
CA CYS A 101 -10.26 -1.26 16.06
C CYS A 101 -9.64 -1.52 14.66
N SER A 102 -10.37 -2.14 13.71
CA SER A 102 -9.91 -2.48 12.33
C SER A 102 -9.58 -1.27 11.43
N ILE A 103 -9.42 -0.08 12.00
CA ILE A 103 -9.27 1.22 11.36
C ILE A 103 -7.88 1.39 10.76
N HIS A 104 -6.92 0.70 11.34
CA HIS A 104 -5.57 0.60 10.79
C HIS A 104 -5.50 -0.26 9.52
N LYS A 105 -6.57 -1.00 9.15
CA LYS A 105 -6.62 -1.78 7.90
C LYS A 105 -6.87 -0.92 6.66
N ILE A 106 -7.76 0.07 6.70
CA ILE A 106 -8.21 0.80 5.50
C ILE A 106 -7.22 1.85 5.00
N ALA A 107 -6.65 2.66 5.90
CA ALA A 107 -5.73 3.73 5.50
C ALA A 107 -4.42 3.18 4.92
N SER A 108 -4.16 1.90 5.19
CA SER A 108 -2.93 1.19 4.88
C SER A 108 -2.96 0.34 3.62
N SER A 109 -4.16 -0.09 3.19
CA SER A 109 -4.33 -0.84 1.96
C SER A 109 -4.12 0.03 0.71
N LEU A 110 -3.99 1.34 0.89
CA LEU A 110 -3.69 2.35 -0.13
C LEU A 110 -2.26 2.90 -0.01
N GLY A 111 -1.49 2.47 1.00
CA GLY A 111 -0.09 2.82 1.15
C GLY A 111 0.75 2.03 0.14
N HIS A 112 1.78 2.66 -0.41
CA HIS A 112 2.63 2.12 -1.47
C HIS A 112 4.04 1.89 -0.93
N CYS A 113 4.18 1.14 0.17
CA CYS A 113 5.25 1.40 1.12
C CYS A 113 5.82 0.15 1.81
N PHE A 114 7.04 0.36 2.30
CA PHE A 114 7.74 -0.51 3.24
C PHE A 114 7.41 -0.11 4.68
N ALA A 115 7.44 -1.07 5.60
CA ALA A 115 7.39 -0.77 7.03
C ALA A 115 8.62 0.05 7.44
N ALA A 116 8.42 1.09 8.26
CA ALA A 116 9.46 2.05 8.62
C ALA A 116 10.71 1.42 9.28
N ASP A 117 10.53 0.31 9.98
CA ASP A 117 11.58 -0.45 10.66
C ASP A 117 12.38 -1.38 9.74
N SER A 118 12.03 -1.47 8.45
CA SER A 118 12.75 -2.30 7.49
C SER A 118 14.17 -1.79 7.25
N LEU A 119 15.11 -2.69 6.99
CA LEU A 119 16.53 -2.39 6.84
C LEU A 119 16.94 -2.41 5.38
N VAL A 120 17.60 -1.34 4.92
CA VAL A 120 18.15 -1.22 3.58
C VAL A 120 19.65 -1.49 3.61
N THR A 121 20.13 -2.25 2.63
CA THR A 121 21.56 -2.55 2.52
C THR A 121 22.29 -1.43 1.78
N LEU A 122 23.21 -0.76 2.46
CA LEU A 122 24.07 0.27 1.87
C LEU A 122 25.18 -0.38 1.02
N VAL A 123 25.79 0.38 0.10
CA VAL A 123 26.90 -0.12 -0.76
C VAL A 123 28.11 -0.60 0.05
N ASN A 124 28.32 -0.06 1.26
CA ASN A 124 29.39 -0.48 2.16
C ASN A 124 29.04 -1.73 3.00
N GLY A 125 27.93 -2.40 2.72
CA GLY A 125 27.45 -3.59 3.44
C GLY A 125 26.76 -3.30 4.77
N LYS A 126 26.79 -2.06 5.28
CA LYS A 126 26.02 -1.69 6.48
C LYS A 126 24.54 -1.65 6.18
N GLN A 127 23.73 -1.90 7.20
CA GLN A 127 22.28 -1.73 7.13
C GLN A 127 21.87 -0.39 7.75
N LYS A 128 20.83 0.22 7.19
CA LYS A 128 20.21 1.46 7.68
C LYS A 128 18.69 1.30 7.67
N GLN A 129 17.99 1.83 8.66
CA GLN A 129 16.53 1.77 8.62
C GLN A 129 16.01 2.58 7.44
N ILE A 130 15.00 2.06 6.76
CA ILE A 130 14.45 2.66 5.55
C ILE A 130 13.86 4.05 5.83
N ILE A 131 13.31 4.24 7.03
CA ILE A 131 12.81 5.53 7.51
C ILE A 131 13.92 6.57 7.68
N GLU A 132 15.17 6.14 7.87
CA GLU A 132 16.34 6.99 8.05
C GLU A 132 17.04 7.34 6.73
N LEU A 133 16.72 6.67 5.61
CA LEU A 133 17.31 6.96 4.30
C LEU A 133 17.18 8.44 3.93
N GLN A 134 18.25 8.99 3.33
CA GLN A 134 18.33 10.36 2.87
C GLN A 134 18.57 10.41 1.36
N SER A 135 18.20 11.53 0.74
CA SER A 135 18.58 11.77 -0.66
C SER A 135 20.11 11.72 -0.80
N GLY A 136 20.59 11.04 -1.82
CA GLY A 136 22.01 10.81 -2.06
C GLY A 136 22.61 9.60 -1.34
N ASP A 137 21.90 8.92 -0.44
CA ASP A 137 22.36 7.65 0.12
C ASP A 137 22.61 6.64 -1.01
N LYS A 138 23.76 5.96 -0.96
CA LYS A 138 24.13 4.91 -1.91
C LYS A 138 23.78 3.54 -1.33
N ILE A 139 22.85 2.86 -1.99
CA ILE A 139 22.31 1.56 -1.55
C ILE A 139 22.45 0.48 -2.63
N LEU A 140 22.23 -0.77 -2.24
CA LEU A 140 22.13 -1.88 -3.17
C LEU A 140 20.72 -1.98 -3.75
N ALA A 141 20.65 -2.37 -5.01
CA ALA A 141 19.43 -2.57 -5.78
C ALA A 141 19.54 -3.79 -6.68
N TYR A 142 18.39 -4.30 -7.12
CA TYR A 142 18.27 -5.40 -8.06
C TYR A 142 18.08 -4.89 -9.48
N ASP A 143 18.92 -5.31 -10.41
CA ASP A 143 18.77 -5.03 -11.82
C ASP A 143 18.11 -6.21 -12.54
N ASP A 144 16.86 -6.03 -12.96
CA ASP A 144 16.07 -7.04 -13.67
C ASP A 144 16.55 -7.31 -15.09
N LYS A 145 17.35 -6.41 -15.67
CA LYS A 145 17.95 -6.61 -17.00
C LYS A 145 19.16 -7.55 -16.95
N THR A 146 19.96 -7.44 -15.91
CA THR A 146 21.20 -8.23 -15.77
C THR A 146 21.11 -9.35 -14.75
N ASN A 147 20.02 -9.40 -13.97
CA ASN A 147 19.86 -10.28 -12.81
C ASN A 147 21.03 -10.15 -11.82
N LYS A 148 21.44 -8.91 -11.52
CA LYS A 148 22.57 -8.62 -10.64
C LYS A 148 22.19 -7.61 -9.57
N ILE A 149 22.99 -7.62 -8.50
CA ILE A 149 22.98 -6.57 -7.51
C ILE A 149 23.88 -5.43 -7.97
N ILE A 150 23.33 -4.22 -8.00
CA ILE A 150 24.05 -3.01 -8.44
C ILE A 150 23.91 -1.89 -7.40
N PRO A 151 24.88 -0.97 -7.32
CA PRO A 151 24.72 0.25 -6.53
C PRO A 151 23.71 1.21 -7.19
N THR A 152 22.92 1.90 -6.38
CA THR A 152 22.00 2.96 -6.84
C THR A 152 21.91 4.10 -5.82
N ASN A 153 21.54 5.29 -6.27
CA ASN A 153 21.30 6.44 -5.40
C ASN A 153 19.82 6.49 -4.99
N VAL A 154 19.57 6.80 -3.71
CA VAL A 154 18.26 7.22 -3.24
C VAL A 154 18.02 8.66 -3.68
N LEU A 155 16.90 8.90 -4.37
CA LEU A 155 16.56 10.22 -4.91
C LEU A 155 15.71 11.00 -3.92
N THR A 156 14.60 10.42 -3.49
CA THR A 156 13.63 11.05 -2.58
C THR A 156 12.66 10.00 -2.00
N MET A 157 11.73 10.43 -1.15
CA MET A 157 10.60 9.62 -0.68
C MET A 157 9.35 10.00 -1.47
N LEU A 158 8.68 9.03 -2.10
CA LEU A 158 7.38 9.21 -2.75
C LEU A 158 6.25 9.38 -1.73
N ASP A 159 6.38 8.71 -0.58
CA ASP A 159 5.50 8.84 0.57
C ASP A 159 6.34 8.64 1.85
N TYR A 160 6.08 9.46 2.87
CA TYR A 160 6.80 9.44 4.13
C TYR A 160 5.85 9.68 5.30
N GLN A 161 5.56 8.62 6.08
CA GLN A 161 4.54 8.63 7.11
C GLN A 161 5.05 7.93 8.38
N PRO A 162 5.90 8.61 9.21
CA PRO A 162 6.61 7.97 10.32
C PRO A 162 5.69 7.55 11.48
N ASN A 163 4.54 8.23 11.63
CA ASN A 163 3.66 8.05 12.80
C ASN A 163 2.33 7.37 12.46
N GLN A 164 2.08 7.08 11.18
CA GLN A 164 0.83 6.46 10.72
C GLN A 164 0.93 4.94 10.80
N TYR A 165 -0.14 4.29 11.21
CA TYR A 165 -0.20 2.83 11.22
C TYR A 165 -0.66 2.27 9.88
N ALA A 166 -0.10 1.12 9.52
CA ALA A 166 -0.46 0.40 8.32
C ALA A 166 -0.49 -1.13 8.49
N VAL A 167 -1.37 -1.81 7.73
CA VAL A 167 -1.31 -3.25 7.46
C VAL A 167 -0.26 -3.54 6.40
N PHE A 168 0.55 -4.54 6.70
CA PHE A 168 1.55 -5.09 5.82
C PHE A 168 1.30 -6.58 5.63
N LYS A 169 1.59 -7.06 4.42
CA LYS A 169 1.93 -8.45 4.19
C LYS A 169 3.35 -8.65 4.72
N GLN A 170 3.49 -9.47 5.77
CA GLN A 170 4.78 -9.97 6.20
C GLN A 170 5.05 -11.30 5.50
N LEU A 171 6.06 -11.29 4.62
CA LEU A 171 6.51 -12.46 3.90
C LEU A 171 7.75 -13.00 4.62
N THR A 172 7.73 -14.29 4.96
CA THR A 172 8.86 -14.98 5.59
C THR A 172 9.39 -16.06 4.66
N THR A 173 10.70 -16.11 4.51
CA THR A 173 11.42 -17.12 3.73
C THR A 173 11.76 -18.36 4.57
N ILE A 174 12.21 -19.45 3.94
CA ILE A 174 12.61 -20.68 4.64
C ILE A 174 13.80 -20.50 5.60
N SER A 175 14.69 -19.55 5.34
CA SER A 175 15.81 -19.16 6.22
C SER A 175 15.40 -18.22 7.34
N GLY A 176 14.14 -17.77 7.36
CA GLY A 176 13.61 -16.85 8.36
C GLY A 176 13.82 -15.36 8.04
N ARG A 177 14.32 -14.99 6.85
CA ARG A 177 14.31 -13.58 6.40
C ARG A 177 12.88 -13.10 6.22
N GLN A 178 12.61 -11.87 6.64
CA GLN A 178 11.27 -11.28 6.64
C GLN A 178 11.25 -9.92 5.94
N ILE A 179 10.22 -9.66 5.14
CA ILE A 179 9.95 -8.34 4.57
C ILE A 179 8.49 -7.97 4.82
N SER A 180 8.25 -6.71 5.20
CA SER A 180 6.91 -6.18 5.50
C SER A 180 6.56 -5.07 4.53
N LEU A 181 5.59 -5.34 3.65
CA LEU A 181 5.19 -4.48 2.54
C LEU A 181 3.69 -4.31 2.49
N THR A 182 3.19 -3.18 2.00
CA THR A 182 1.75 -3.05 1.78
C THR A 182 1.27 -4.04 0.71
N PRO A 183 -0.03 -4.42 0.70
CA PRO A 183 -0.54 -5.46 -0.20
C PRO A 183 -0.30 -5.20 -1.70
N SER A 184 -0.23 -3.95 -2.14
CA SER A 184 0.00 -3.57 -3.54
C SER A 184 1.48 -3.50 -3.95
N HIS A 185 2.40 -3.63 -3.01
CA HIS A 185 3.84 -3.46 -3.27
C HIS A 185 4.40 -4.58 -4.14
N LEU A 186 5.23 -4.22 -5.14
CA LEU A 186 5.77 -5.18 -6.09
C LEU A 186 7.08 -5.82 -5.59
N LEU A 187 7.16 -7.15 -5.70
CA LEU A 187 8.39 -7.92 -5.52
C LEU A 187 8.81 -8.58 -6.83
N PRO A 188 10.10 -8.55 -7.20
CA PRO A 188 10.62 -9.37 -8.27
C PRO A 188 10.66 -10.85 -7.86
N THR A 189 10.31 -11.72 -8.81
CA THR A 189 10.26 -13.18 -8.69
C THR A 189 10.91 -13.80 -9.92
N ASP A 190 11.36 -15.04 -9.78
CA ASP A 190 12.04 -15.78 -10.85
C ASP A 190 11.12 -16.13 -12.04
N ILE A 191 9.86 -16.44 -11.78
CA ILE A 191 8.92 -16.93 -12.79
C ILE A 191 7.95 -15.84 -13.27
N HIS A 192 7.45 -14.98 -12.36
CA HIS A 192 6.34 -14.08 -12.65
C HIS A 192 6.77 -12.64 -12.94
N GLY A 193 8.07 -12.36 -13.05
CA GLY A 193 8.56 -10.98 -13.11
C GLY A 193 8.23 -10.27 -11.81
N TYR A 194 7.42 -9.21 -11.85
CA TYR A 194 6.98 -8.50 -10.64
C TYR A 194 5.58 -8.95 -10.20
N ILE A 195 5.44 -9.30 -8.93
CA ILE A 195 4.16 -9.69 -8.32
C ILE A 195 3.82 -8.75 -7.16
N MET A 196 2.54 -8.41 -6.99
CA MET A 196 2.08 -7.70 -5.80
C MET A 196 2.16 -8.60 -4.56
N ALA A 197 2.49 -8.02 -3.41
CA ALA A 197 2.55 -8.74 -2.14
C ALA A 197 1.24 -9.46 -1.78
N LYS A 198 0.07 -8.91 -2.15
CA LYS A 198 -1.25 -9.55 -1.98
C LYS A 198 -1.41 -10.86 -2.75
N ASN A 199 -0.63 -11.03 -3.83
CA ASN A 199 -0.68 -12.19 -4.72
C ASN A 199 0.42 -13.21 -4.42
N VAL A 200 1.36 -12.91 -3.52
CA VAL A 200 2.37 -13.87 -3.06
C VAL A 200 1.69 -15.00 -2.28
N ARG A 201 2.16 -16.23 -2.50
CA ARG A 201 1.70 -17.46 -1.84
C ARG A 201 2.89 -18.23 -1.28
N ILE A 202 2.62 -19.06 -0.26
CA ILE A 202 3.60 -20.01 0.27
C ILE A 202 4.06 -20.94 -0.86
N GLY A 203 5.35 -21.24 -0.92
CA GLY A 203 5.95 -22.05 -1.97
C GLY A 203 6.46 -21.26 -3.19
N MET A 204 6.11 -19.97 -3.32
CA MET A 204 6.69 -19.11 -4.34
C MET A 204 8.13 -18.73 -4.00
N ASN A 205 8.96 -18.48 -5.01
CA ASN A 205 10.33 -18.02 -4.84
C ASN A 205 10.43 -16.50 -5.03
N ILE A 206 11.24 -15.88 -4.19
CA ILE A 206 11.61 -14.46 -4.28
C ILE A 206 13.12 -14.32 -4.36
N TYR A 207 13.59 -13.20 -4.89
CA TYR A 207 15.02 -12.90 -4.96
C TYR A 207 15.55 -12.35 -3.64
N ILE A 208 16.65 -12.93 -3.15
CA ILE A 208 17.35 -12.52 -1.93
C ILE A 208 18.85 -12.39 -2.17
N ILE A 209 19.52 -11.64 -1.28
CA ILE A 209 20.97 -11.58 -1.18
C ILE A 209 21.43 -12.51 -0.06
N ASN A 210 22.24 -13.51 -0.41
CA ASN A 210 22.83 -14.42 0.56
C ASN A 210 23.99 -13.75 1.33
N ASP A 211 24.58 -14.46 2.29
CA ASP A 211 25.63 -13.90 3.13
C ASP A 211 26.93 -13.60 2.36
N ASP A 212 27.12 -14.23 1.19
CA ASP A 212 28.22 -13.99 0.26
C ASP A 212 27.97 -12.79 -0.68
N GLY A 213 26.81 -12.13 -0.58
CA GLY A 213 26.42 -11.01 -1.45
C GLY A 213 25.90 -11.44 -2.83
N ALA A 214 25.67 -12.73 -3.06
CA ALA A 214 25.13 -13.26 -4.30
C ALA A 214 23.59 -13.18 -4.34
N LEU A 215 23.06 -12.87 -5.51
CA LEU A 215 21.62 -12.96 -5.79
C LEU A 215 21.22 -14.42 -5.96
N ILE A 216 20.34 -14.91 -5.09
CA ILE A 216 19.75 -16.25 -5.18
C ILE A 216 18.24 -16.17 -5.02
N THR A 217 17.56 -17.27 -5.30
CA THR A 217 16.13 -17.40 -5.04
C THR A 217 15.90 -18.13 -3.73
N GLU A 218 14.84 -17.75 -3.02
CA GLU A 218 14.45 -18.40 -1.78
C GLU A 218 12.93 -18.53 -1.67
N THR A 219 12.48 -19.68 -1.16
CA THR A 219 11.07 -20.01 -1.06
C THR A 219 10.41 -19.31 0.13
N ILE A 220 9.21 -18.78 -0.09
CA ILE A 220 8.33 -18.25 0.94
C ILE A 220 7.74 -19.39 1.77
N SER A 221 7.99 -19.35 3.08
CA SER A 221 7.51 -20.32 4.06
C SER A 221 6.24 -19.85 4.78
N ASN A 222 6.02 -18.53 4.89
CA ASN A 222 4.87 -17.97 5.59
C ASN A 222 4.46 -16.59 5.05
N VAL A 223 3.15 -16.34 5.04
CA VAL A 223 2.54 -15.06 4.65
C VAL A 223 1.46 -14.72 5.65
N ILE A 224 1.61 -13.60 6.36
CA ILE A 224 0.62 -13.12 7.33
C ILE A 224 0.36 -11.62 7.15
N ASP A 225 -0.80 -11.17 7.64
CA ASP A 225 -1.10 -9.75 7.78
C ASP A 225 -0.69 -9.26 9.17
N ILE A 226 0.07 -8.17 9.22
CA ILE A 226 0.49 -7.52 10.46
C ILE A 226 0.19 -6.03 10.42
N VAL A 227 0.01 -5.41 11.58
CA VAL A 227 -0.11 -3.95 11.70
C VAL A 227 1.18 -3.39 12.30
N LYS A 228 1.80 -2.41 11.63
CA LYS A 228 2.97 -1.69 12.13
C LYS A 228 2.77 -0.18 12.07
N GLN A 229 3.45 0.54 12.97
CA GLN A 229 3.56 1.99 12.90
C GLN A 229 4.69 2.39 11.95
N GLY A 230 4.42 3.40 11.13
CA GLY A 230 5.39 4.01 10.24
C GLY A 230 5.50 3.31 8.89
N TYR A 231 5.43 4.08 7.80
CA TYR A 231 5.67 3.57 6.46
C TYR A 231 6.31 4.60 5.53
N VAL A 232 7.12 4.11 4.58
CA VAL A 232 7.86 4.96 3.63
C VAL A 232 7.98 4.31 2.25
N ALA A 233 8.10 5.14 1.21
CA ALA A 233 8.29 4.71 -0.18
C ALA A 233 9.51 5.40 -0.80
N PRO A 234 10.73 4.87 -0.64
CA PRO A 234 11.91 5.44 -1.27
C PRO A 234 11.88 5.25 -2.79
N LEU A 235 12.26 6.29 -3.53
CA LEU A 235 12.56 6.23 -4.95
C LEU A 235 14.06 6.19 -5.15
N THR A 236 14.55 5.18 -5.87
CA THR A 236 15.94 5.09 -6.32
C THR A 236 16.07 5.41 -7.80
N GLN A 237 17.30 5.65 -8.27
CA GLN A 237 17.57 5.80 -9.70
C GLN A 237 17.21 4.52 -10.48
N GLN A 238 17.49 3.34 -9.88
CA GLN A 238 17.21 2.05 -10.49
C GLN A 238 15.71 1.69 -10.45
N GLY A 239 14.94 2.23 -9.51
CA GLY A 239 13.54 1.85 -9.30
C GLY A 239 13.34 0.57 -8.50
N THR A 240 14.43 -0.02 -8.00
CA THR A 240 14.43 -1.17 -7.07
C THR A 240 15.39 -0.90 -5.92
N LEU A 241 15.34 -1.73 -4.89
CA LEU A 241 16.22 -1.69 -3.72
C LEU A 241 16.26 -3.05 -3.02
N ILE A 242 17.22 -3.23 -2.11
CA ILE A 242 17.33 -4.40 -1.24
C ILE A 242 16.91 -4.05 0.17
N VAL A 243 15.86 -4.72 0.66
CA VAL A 243 15.25 -4.51 1.97
C VAL A 243 15.21 -5.82 2.74
N ASN A 244 15.79 -5.86 3.94
CA ASN A 244 15.96 -7.07 4.74
C ASN A 244 16.56 -8.23 3.93
N ASN A 245 17.56 -7.90 3.11
CA ASN A 245 18.23 -8.80 2.17
C ASN A 245 17.31 -9.41 1.09
N ILE A 246 16.11 -8.85 0.89
CA ILE A 246 15.15 -9.26 -0.14
C ILE A 246 15.05 -8.16 -1.19
N ALA A 247 15.04 -8.54 -2.47
CA ALA A 247 14.86 -7.59 -3.56
C ALA A 247 13.40 -7.10 -3.61
N ALA A 248 13.21 -5.80 -3.83
CA ALA A 248 11.89 -5.20 -3.93
C ALA A 248 11.88 -4.04 -4.94
N SER A 249 10.70 -3.77 -5.49
CA SER A 249 10.43 -2.59 -6.32
C SER A 249 10.33 -1.33 -5.45
N CYS A 250 10.61 -0.15 -6.02
CA CYS A 250 10.21 1.14 -5.44
C CYS A 250 8.71 1.44 -5.64
N TYR A 251 8.03 0.66 -6.50
CA TYR A 251 6.69 0.95 -6.99
C TYR A 251 5.65 -0.03 -6.45
N ALA A 252 4.45 0.49 -6.21
CA ALA A 252 3.30 -0.28 -5.72
C ALA A 252 1.95 0.18 -6.31
N THR A 253 1.90 1.26 -7.10
CA THR A 253 0.64 1.85 -7.57
C THR A 253 0.13 1.22 -8.87
N ILE A 254 1.05 0.78 -9.72
CA ILE A 254 0.74 0.14 -10.99
C ILE A 254 1.24 -1.29 -10.87
N ASP A 255 0.43 -2.26 -11.30
CA ASP A 255 0.76 -3.70 -11.39
C ASP A 255 1.90 -4.01 -12.39
N ASN A 256 2.51 -2.98 -12.95
CA ASN A 256 3.57 -3.05 -13.93
C ASN A 256 4.73 -2.13 -13.52
N HIS A 257 5.81 -2.76 -13.05
CA HIS A 257 7.04 -2.08 -12.67
C HIS A 257 7.58 -1.19 -13.80
N ASN A 258 7.63 -1.69 -15.04
CA ASN A 258 8.20 -0.97 -16.18
C ASN A 258 7.39 0.29 -16.53
N LEU A 259 6.06 0.20 -16.43
CA LEU A 259 5.18 1.35 -16.64
C LEU A 259 5.36 2.39 -15.54
N ALA A 260 5.36 1.99 -14.27
CA ALA A 260 5.62 2.90 -13.15
C ALA A 260 7.01 3.55 -13.27
N HIS A 261 8.01 2.76 -13.64
CA HIS A 261 9.36 3.23 -13.91
C HIS A 261 9.35 4.27 -15.03
N THR A 262 8.65 4.03 -16.13
CA THR A 262 8.56 4.96 -17.26
C THR A 262 7.87 6.28 -16.88
N VAL A 263 6.74 6.20 -16.17
CA VAL A 263 5.99 7.39 -15.71
C VAL A 263 6.82 8.26 -14.78
N LEU A 264 7.65 7.65 -13.93
CA LEU A 264 8.54 8.36 -13.00
C LEU A 264 9.90 8.71 -13.62
N ALA A 265 10.16 8.39 -14.89
CA ALA A 265 11.43 8.71 -15.54
C ALA A 265 11.74 10.21 -15.61
N PRO A 266 10.79 11.12 -15.94
CA PRO A 266 11.07 12.56 -15.93
C PRO A 266 11.49 13.07 -14.55
N MET A 267 10.88 12.54 -13.49
CA MET A 267 11.23 12.86 -12.11
C MET A 267 12.64 12.36 -11.78
N ARG A 268 12.97 11.10 -12.12
CA ARG A 268 14.32 10.56 -11.89
C ARG A 268 15.39 11.38 -12.63
N TRP A 269 15.13 11.73 -13.89
CA TRP A 269 16.03 12.58 -14.67
C TRP A 269 16.20 13.98 -14.05
N TRP A 270 15.13 14.57 -13.52
CA TRP A 270 15.22 15.86 -12.81
C TRP A 270 16.12 15.79 -11.57
N TYR A 271 15.99 14.76 -10.75
CA TYR A 271 16.84 14.57 -9.55
C TYR A 271 18.29 14.25 -9.90
N ASP A 272 18.55 13.59 -11.03
CA ASP A 272 19.90 13.33 -11.54
C ASP A 272 20.58 14.61 -12.05
N LEU A 273 19.82 15.49 -12.70
CA LEU A 273 20.33 16.75 -13.25
C LEU A 273 20.57 17.83 -12.19
N PHE A 274 19.70 17.93 -11.18
CA PHE A 274 19.73 18.98 -10.16
C PHE A 274 20.17 18.44 -8.80
N GLU A 275 21.44 18.02 -8.72
CA GLU A 275 22.04 17.51 -7.48
C GLU A 275 21.92 18.47 -6.28
N GLU A 276 21.70 19.76 -6.48
CA GLU A 276 21.50 20.76 -5.41
C GLU A 276 20.17 20.61 -4.64
N ILE A 277 19.21 19.79 -5.10
CA ILE A 277 17.95 19.51 -4.38
C ILE A 277 18.14 18.41 -3.29
N LYS A 278 19.38 17.96 -3.06
CA LYS A 278 19.74 16.94 -2.04
C LYS A 278 19.32 17.33 -0.62
N GLU A 279 19.16 18.62 -0.31
CA GLU A 279 18.57 19.09 0.96
C GLU A 279 17.05 19.31 0.84
N SER A 280 16.29 18.25 0.62
CA SER A 280 14.86 18.28 0.98
C SER A 280 14.68 17.61 2.33
N ASN A 281 14.33 18.41 3.34
CA ASN A 281 13.79 17.89 4.59
C ASN A 281 12.68 16.90 4.26
N LYS A 282 12.66 15.72 4.90
CA LYS A 282 11.60 14.72 4.69
C LYS A 282 10.24 15.37 4.99
N ILE A 283 9.48 15.67 3.94
CA ILE A 283 8.14 16.23 4.09
C ILE A 283 7.21 15.08 4.41
N ILE A 284 6.51 15.16 5.55
CA ILE A 284 5.48 14.19 5.90
C ILE A 284 4.36 14.28 4.85
N GLY A 285 4.05 13.16 4.21
CA GLY A 285 3.06 13.10 3.14
C GLY A 285 3.57 12.51 1.83
N ILE A 286 2.70 12.60 0.82
CA ILE A 286 2.99 12.18 -0.55
C ILE A 286 3.76 13.30 -1.27
N HIS A 287 4.82 12.93 -1.98
CA HIS A 287 5.65 13.85 -2.75
C HIS A 287 4.82 14.61 -3.80
N TRP A 288 5.19 15.87 -4.08
CA TRP A 288 4.42 16.76 -4.96
C TRP A 288 4.20 16.18 -6.37
N PHE A 289 5.20 15.50 -6.93
CA PHE A 289 5.13 14.94 -8.29
C PHE A 289 4.09 13.82 -8.43
N PRO A 290 4.13 12.73 -7.61
CA PRO A 290 3.03 11.77 -7.54
C PRO A 290 1.67 12.41 -7.24
N ASN A 291 1.62 13.44 -6.37
CA ASN A 291 0.38 14.14 -6.04
C ASN A 291 -0.20 14.91 -7.26
N ILE A 292 0.64 15.54 -8.09
CA ILE A 292 0.20 16.16 -9.35
C ILE A 292 -0.28 15.10 -10.33
N LEU A 293 0.47 14.00 -10.51
CA LEU A 293 0.06 12.91 -11.39
C LEU A 293 -1.30 12.34 -10.96
N TYR A 294 -1.47 12.09 -9.67
CA TYR A 294 -2.74 11.64 -9.11
C TYR A 294 -3.88 12.63 -9.41
N LYS A 295 -3.65 13.94 -9.18
CA LYS A 295 -4.63 14.99 -9.52
C LYS A 295 -4.94 15.05 -11.01
N MET A 296 -3.94 14.87 -11.87
CA MET A 296 -4.13 14.83 -13.31
C MET A 296 -4.90 13.59 -13.76
N THR A 297 -4.63 12.41 -13.20
CA THR A 297 -5.43 11.21 -13.51
C THR A 297 -6.88 11.41 -13.10
N THR A 298 -7.16 12.04 -11.94
CA THR A 298 -8.54 12.36 -11.56
C THR A 298 -9.20 13.45 -12.42
N PHE A 299 -8.41 14.29 -13.08
CA PHE A 299 -8.89 15.39 -13.93
C PHE A 299 -9.12 14.99 -15.40
N PHE A 300 -8.31 14.07 -15.95
CA PHE A 300 -8.36 13.65 -17.35
C PHE A 300 -9.08 12.30 -17.58
N ILE A 301 -9.28 11.49 -16.55
CA ILE A 301 -10.06 10.23 -16.62
C ILE A 301 -11.60 10.38 -16.55
N PRO A 302 -12.24 11.56 -16.31
CA PRO A 302 -13.70 11.65 -16.38
C PRO A 302 -14.31 11.53 -17.80
N SER A 303 -13.51 11.59 -18.88
CA SER A 303 -14.04 11.72 -20.25
C SER A 303 -13.67 10.61 -21.24
N ILE A 304 -13.00 9.53 -20.81
CA ILE A 304 -12.63 8.41 -21.69
C ILE A 304 -13.45 7.13 -21.38
N ILE A 305 -14.14 7.05 -20.24
CA ILE A 305 -14.96 5.89 -19.83
C ILE A 305 -16.47 6.18 -19.95
N GLN A 306 -16.87 7.09 -20.84
CA GLN A 306 -18.29 7.36 -21.15
C GLN A 306 -18.64 7.14 -22.63
N ASN A 307 -18.02 6.17 -23.30
CA ASN A 307 -18.55 5.59 -24.53
C ASN A 307 -18.56 4.07 -24.45
#